data_AF-A0AAE4YY00-F1
#
_entry.id   AF-A0AAE4YY00-F1
#
_cell.length_a   1.000
_cell.length_b   1.000
_cell.length_c   1.000
_cell.angle_alpha   90.00
_cell.angle_beta   90.00
_cell.angle_gamma   90.00
#
_symmetry.space_group_name_H-M   'P 1'
#
loop_
_entity.id
_entity.type
_entity.pdbx_description
1 polymer ?
#
loop_
_entity_poly.entity_id
_entity_poly.type
_entity_poly.pdbx_seq_one_letter_code
_entity_poly.pdbx_strand_id
1 'polypeptide(L)'
;MTAFPQATECPFCGANHDLATGVSGGDAPNDGDISLCVSCGEFAFFEAATPGGLRKPTDAEFTMIAESEILRASRAAWVRIVEQRRGKQ
;
A
#
# COMPACT_ATOMS: atom_id res chain seq x y z
N MET A 1 -7.03 3.24 -18.81
CA MET A 1 -6.10 3.54 -17.70
C MET A 1 -6.82 4.53 -16.82
N THR A 2 -7.34 4.07 -15.69
CA THR A 2 -8.09 4.92 -14.76
C THR A 2 -7.08 5.41 -13.74
N ALA A 3 -6.69 6.68 -13.84
CA ALA A 3 -5.91 7.32 -12.80
C ALA A 3 -6.76 7.40 -11.51
N PHE A 4 -6.14 7.29 -10.32
CA PHE A 4 -6.81 7.45 -9.03
C PHE A 4 -6.62 8.88 -8.49
N PRO A 5 -7.59 9.80 -8.71
CA PRO A 5 -7.57 11.13 -8.10
C PRO A 5 -8.21 11.18 -6.71
N GLN A 6 -8.56 10.03 -6.10
CA GLN A 6 -9.36 9.98 -4.87
C GLN A 6 -8.60 9.39 -3.68
N ALA A 7 -9.00 9.87 -2.50
CA ALA A 7 -8.61 9.29 -1.23
C ALA A 7 -8.92 7.79 -1.23
N THR A 8 -8.02 7.00 -0.67
CA THR A 8 -8.17 5.55 -0.55
C THR A 8 -8.38 5.13 0.89
N GLU A 9 -9.08 4.02 1.09
CA GLU A 9 -9.29 3.43 2.41
C GLU A 9 -8.56 2.10 2.49
N CYS A 10 -7.72 1.91 3.51
CA CYS A 10 -7.02 0.66 3.72
C CYS A 10 -8.01 -0.46 4.09
N PRO A 11 -8.10 -1.56 3.31
CA PRO A 11 -9.07 -2.63 3.56
C PRO A 11 -8.72 -3.52 4.76
N PHE A 12 -7.60 -3.24 5.44
CA PHE A 12 -7.15 -3.98 6.63
C PHE A 12 -7.43 -3.24 7.93
N CYS A 13 -7.18 -1.93 7.98
CA CYS A 13 -7.32 -1.14 9.20
C CYS A 13 -8.26 0.06 9.09
N GLY A 14 -8.90 0.28 7.93
CA GLY A 14 -9.83 1.39 7.69
C GLY A 14 -9.19 2.78 7.68
N ALA A 15 -7.86 2.87 7.58
CA ALA A 15 -7.17 4.15 7.51
C ALA A 15 -7.44 4.82 6.16
N ASN A 16 -7.84 6.09 6.18
CA ASN A 16 -7.97 6.91 4.98
C ASN A 16 -6.62 7.52 4.60
N HIS A 17 -6.29 7.47 3.31
CA HIS A 17 -5.11 8.06 2.72
C HIS A 17 -5.56 9.05 1.65
N ASP A 18 -5.20 10.31 1.81
CA ASP A 18 -5.60 11.42 0.94
C ASP A 18 -4.73 11.55 -0.32
N LEU A 19 -3.56 10.89 -0.34
CA LEU A 19 -2.61 10.93 -1.44
C LEU A 19 -1.94 9.58 -1.66
N ALA A 20 -1.63 9.30 -2.93
CA ALA A 20 -0.73 8.22 -3.35
C ALA A 20 0.45 8.84 -4.11
N THR A 21 1.67 8.40 -3.80
CA THR A 21 2.88 8.86 -4.49
C THR A 21 3.68 7.65 -4.97
N GLY A 22 3.99 7.56 -6.26
CA GLY A 22 4.87 6.53 -6.79
C GLY A 22 6.29 6.65 -6.24
N VAL A 23 6.93 5.53 -5.92
CA VAL A 23 8.32 5.48 -5.42
C VAL A 23 9.32 6.00 -6.48
N SER A 24 9.00 5.85 -7.77
CA SER A 24 9.79 6.36 -8.90
C SER A 24 9.32 7.73 -9.44
N GLY A 25 8.31 8.35 -8.81
CA GLY A 25 7.79 9.68 -9.14
C GLY A 25 6.49 9.74 -9.95
N GLY A 26 5.77 10.86 -9.77
CA GLY A 26 4.95 11.55 -10.77
C GLY A 26 3.53 11.08 -11.04
N ASP A 27 3.30 9.79 -11.24
CA ASP A 27 2.04 9.32 -11.81
C ASP A 27 1.04 8.87 -10.73
N ALA A 28 -0.24 9.15 -10.99
CA ALA A 28 -1.32 8.52 -10.24
C ALA A 28 -1.24 6.99 -10.45
N PRO A 29 -1.50 6.18 -9.43
CA PRO A 29 -1.48 4.73 -9.57
C PRO A 29 -2.54 4.27 -10.58
N ASN A 30 -2.32 3.10 -11.15
CA ASN A 30 -3.25 2.39 -12.02
C ASN A 30 -3.88 1.21 -11.27
N ASP A 31 -4.99 0.70 -11.81
CA ASP A 31 -5.54 -0.58 -11.35
C ASP A 31 -4.46 -1.67 -11.43
N GLY A 32 -4.27 -2.40 -10.33
CA GLY A 32 -3.25 -3.43 -10.19
C GLY A 32 -1.92 -2.94 -9.59
N ASP A 33 -1.73 -1.64 -9.40
CA ASP A 33 -0.56 -1.15 -8.66
C ASP A 33 -0.66 -1.49 -7.16
N ILE A 34 0.50 -1.62 -6.50
CA ILE A 34 0.59 -2.02 -5.10
C ILE A 34 0.77 -0.79 -4.21
N SER A 35 -0.03 -0.71 -3.15
CA SER A 35 0.07 0.28 -2.09
C SER A 35 0.54 -0.36 -0.78
N LEU A 36 1.44 0.31 -0.06
CA LEU A 36 1.81 -0.02 1.32
C LEU A 36 1.10 0.94 2.27
N CYS A 37 0.22 0.42 3.13
CA CYS A 37 -0.44 1.26 4.13
C CYS A 37 0.57 1.70 5.21
N VAL A 38 0.81 3.01 5.31
CA VAL A 38 1.74 3.56 6.31
C VAL A 38 1.22 3.44 7.75
N SER A 39 -0.08 3.22 7.94
CA SER A 39 -0.70 3.07 9.26
C SER A 39 -0.55 1.65 9.83
N CYS A 40 -0.74 0.61 9.02
CA CYS A 40 -0.72 -0.79 9.49
C CYS A 40 0.36 -1.69 8.87
N GLY A 41 1.01 -1.26 7.79
CA GLY A 41 2.10 -2.00 7.14
C GLY A 41 1.65 -3.15 6.25
N GLU A 42 0.35 -3.24 5.94
CA GLU A 42 -0.19 -4.21 4.98
C GLU A 42 -0.14 -3.68 3.54
N PHE A 43 0.01 -4.61 2.60
CA PHE A 43 -0.05 -4.33 1.17
C PHE A 43 -1.47 -4.50 0.63
N ALA A 44 -1.90 -3.57 -0.21
CA ALA A 44 -3.18 -3.59 -0.91
C ALA A 44 -2.97 -3.27 -2.39
N PHE A 45 -3.96 -3.58 -3.23
CA PHE A 45 -3.93 -3.27 -4.65
C PHE A 45 -4.91 -2.16 -4.97
N PHE A 46 -4.47 -1.21 -5.80
CA PHE A 46 -5.35 -0.21 -6.40
C PHE A 46 -6.36 -0.91 -7.31
N GLU A 47 -7.65 -0.64 -7.07
CA GLU A 47 -8.74 -1.10 -7.94
C GLU A 47 -9.90 -0.10 -7.90
N ALA A 48 -10.10 0.63 -8.99
CA ALA A 48 -11.02 1.77 -9.06
C ALA A 48 -12.48 1.34 -8.92
N ALA A 49 -12.78 0.09 -9.26
CA ALA A 49 -14.10 -0.50 -9.09
C ALA A 49 -14.42 -0.84 -7.62
N THR A 50 -13.40 -0.97 -6.75
CA THR A 50 -13.61 -1.29 -5.34
C THR A 50 -13.94 -0.02 -4.55
N PRO A 51 -14.99 -0.03 -3.69
CA PRO A 51 -15.26 1.07 -2.76
C PRO A 51 -14.04 1.37 -1.89
N GLY A 52 -13.62 2.63 -1.83
CA GLY A 52 -12.37 3.03 -1.15
C GLY A 52 -11.10 2.85 -2.00
N GLY A 53 -11.22 2.41 -3.25
CA GLY A 53 -10.14 2.38 -4.25
C GLY A 53 -9.03 1.35 -4.01
N LEU A 54 -9.12 0.56 -2.95
CA LEU A 54 -8.15 -0.47 -2.61
C LEU A 54 -8.83 -1.79 -2.26
N ARG A 55 -8.28 -2.88 -2.78
CA ARG A 55 -8.68 -4.24 -2.41
C ARG A 55 -7.55 -5.00 -1.73
N LYS A 56 -7.92 -6.06 -1.00
CA LYS A 56 -6.95 -7.02 -0.47
C LYS A 56 -6.29 -7.79 -1.62
N PRO A 57 -5.02 -8.22 -1.46
CA PRO A 57 -4.40 -9.16 -2.38
C PRO A 57 -5.19 -10.48 -2.41
N THR A 58 -5.19 -11.11 -3.57
CA THR A 58 -5.55 -12.53 -3.73
C THR A 58 -4.41 -13.42 -3.23
N ASP A 59 -4.66 -14.73 -3.06
CA ASP A 59 -3.65 -15.68 -2.60
C ASP A 59 -2.39 -15.70 -3.50
N ALA A 60 -2.60 -15.64 -4.82
CA ALA A 60 -1.50 -15.59 -5.79
C ALA A 60 -0.68 -14.28 -5.68
N GLU A 61 -1.35 -13.16 -5.42
CA GLU A 61 -0.69 -11.87 -5.20
C GLU A 61 0.04 -11.83 -3.86
N PHE A 62 -0.48 -12.48 -2.81
CA PHE A 62 0.25 -12.65 -1.56
C PHE A 62 1.56 -13.41 -1.76
N THR A 63 1.54 -14.50 -2.54
CA THR A 63 2.76 -15.22 -2.91
C THR A 63 3.74 -14.31 -3.65
N MET A 64 3.27 -13.57 -4.65
CA MET A 64 4.11 -12.63 -5.40
C MET A 64 4.72 -11.53 -4.51
N ILE A 65 3.94 -10.97 -3.58
CA ILE A 65 4.43 -10.01 -2.59
C ILE A 65 5.52 -10.61 -1.72
N ALA A 66 5.34 -11.86 -1.27
CA ALA A 66 6.30 -12.57 -0.44
C ALA A 66 7.60 -12.88 -1.19
N GLU A 67 7.53 -13.17 -2.48
CA GLU A 67 8.70 -13.48 -3.30
C GLU A 67 9.48 -12.22 -3.73
N SER A 68 8.78 -11.09 -3.90
CA SER A 68 9.38 -9.82 -4.31
C SER A 68 10.35 -9.25 -3.26
N GLU A 69 11.63 -9.16 -3.61
CA GLU A 69 12.66 -8.58 -2.75
C GLU A 69 12.37 -7.12 -2.41
N ILE A 70 11.92 -6.34 -3.39
CA ILE A 70 11.64 -4.91 -3.20
C ILE A 70 10.50 -4.71 -2.21
N LEU A 71 9.39 -5.46 -2.34
CA LEU A 71 8.24 -5.32 -1.44
C LEU A 71 8.58 -5.80 -0.03
N ARG A 72 9.34 -6.89 0.10
CA ARG A 72 9.87 -7.31 1.41
C ARG A 72 10.75 -6.24 2.04
N ALA A 73 11.63 -5.62 1.26
CA ALA A 73 12.49 -4.54 1.74
C ALA A 73 11.69 -3.30 2.17
N SER A 74 10.66 -2.90 1.41
CA SER A 74 9.76 -1.81 1.75
C SER A 74 9.03 -2.05 3.08
N ARG A 75 8.49 -3.25 3.30
CA ARG A 75 7.84 -3.60 4.57
C ARG A 75 8.83 -3.64 5.74
N ALA A 76 10.03 -4.20 5.53
CA ALA A 76 11.08 -4.20 6.54
C ALA A 76 11.51 -2.77 6.93
N ALA A 77 11.59 -1.86 5.96
CA ALA A 77 11.86 -0.44 6.22
C ALA A 77 10.74 0.21 7.06
N TRP A 78 9.48 -0.08 6.74
CA TRP A 78 8.34 0.40 7.55
C TRP A 78 8.41 -0.11 9.00
N VAL A 79 8.69 -1.40 9.22
CA VAL A 79 8.82 -1.98 10.57
C VAL A 79 9.87 -1.22 11.38
N ARG A 80 11.05 -0.98 10.81
CA ARG A 80 12.13 -0.22 11.47
C ARG A 80 11.70 1.19 11.87
N ILE A 81 10.95 1.89 11.00
CA ILE A 81 10.45 3.23 11.30
C ILE A 81 9.44 3.21 12.45
N VAL A 82 8.50 2.24 12.45
CA VAL A 82 7.49 2.11 13.51
C VAL A 82 8.15 1.77 14.85
N GLU A 83 9.13 0.88 14.86
CA GLU A 83 9.90 0.53 16.06
C GLU A 83 10.66 1.75 16.62
N GLN A 84 11.34 2.51 15.76
CA GLN A 84 12.02 3.75 16.15
C GLN A 84 11.06 4.79 16.76
N ARG A 85 9.83 4.89 16.25
CA ARG A 85 8.79 5.78 16.79
C ARG A 85 8.24 5.30 18.14
N ARG A 86 8.22 3.99 18.38
CA ARG A 86 7.80 3.40 19.67
C ARG A 86 8.85 3.58 20.76
N GLY A 87 10.14 3.46 20.43
CA GLY A 87 11.23 3.62 21.40
C GLY A 87 11.58 5.08 21.77
N LYS A 88 10.92 6.06 21.15
CA LYS A 88 11.07 7.50 21.47
C LYS A 88 9.91 8.06 22.32
N GLN A 89 8.96 7.23 22.72
CA GLN A 89 7.90 7.55 23.68
C GLN A 89 8.30 7.04 25.07
#